data_AF-A0A9W8HYM4-F1
#
_entry.id   AF-A0A9W8HYM4-F1
#
_cell.length_a   1.000
_cell.length_b   1.000
_cell.length_c   1.000
_cell.angle_alpha   90.00
_cell.angle_beta   90.00
_cell.angle_gamma   90.00
#
_symmetry.space_group_name_H-M   'P 1'
#
loop_
_entity.id
_entity.type
_entity.pdbx_description
1 polymer ?
#
loop_
_entity_poly.entity_id
_entity_poly.type
_entity_poly.pdbx_seq_one_letter_code
_entity_poly.pdbx_strand_id
1 'polypeptide(L)'
;MDTSTPVERKRAIGILTATTRDDWYAGRESLLQAAPANADRLRQLESAAFLVSLETTAPTTQEEFSLACHCGDGTSRYFDKNFQVLVFANGRYGFNGEHSLTDATTDMRLCNTMVHDAEAAAAAAEVCTELDTVAAWPEPQVTELAFELSDAVLGHIARAIDYFDATVAAHELSTLAFNEFGKEQIKKLGVSPDAFVQMAMQLAYYRQFRHVPATYESASTKAFARGRTETSRSVSEHSVAWCRAMVDQPEQTDLLAKADQLREAIAHQARFTAQCARGGGIDRHLLGLEYALQPHEPRPAVFDDAVFAASRHWRMSTSQISDPILAAYGWGEVVDDGFGVAYRIEGDALHFNVVSRRMGSARLCRYLSDALTDMRFLLANAHRQPHEIRAEVDAVAKVLTSIKLLSASPRRPLSPVSTPASAPSSSPVPEPESTADADPFRAPTAAEAAVAHAVVGELDRLPSNEIICALEMRLSRFMRESLSWALPSAT
;
A
#
# COMPACT_ATOMS: atom_id res chain seq x y z
N MET A 1 -29.07 13.56 19.50
CA MET A 1 -28.31 14.81 19.31
C MET A 1 -26.90 14.50 19.74
N ASP A 2 -25.88 14.78 18.91
CA ASP A 2 -24.51 14.72 19.40
C ASP A 2 -24.28 15.89 20.36
N THR A 3 -23.84 15.58 21.58
CA THR A 3 -23.51 16.53 22.64
C THR A 3 -22.02 16.57 22.95
N SER A 4 -21.20 15.78 22.25
CA SER A 4 -19.76 15.84 22.37
C SER A 4 -19.25 17.16 21.78
N THR A 5 -18.64 17.99 22.63
CA THR A 5 -17.84 19.11 22.13
C THR A 5 -16.53 18.51 21.62
N PRO A 6 -16.05 18.84 20.41
CA PRO A 6 -14.78 18.33 19.90
C PRO A 6 -13.66 18.54 20.92
N VAL A 7 -13.00 17.46 21.32
CA VAL A 7 -11.95 17.51 22.35
C VAL A 7 -10.86 18.46 21.86
N GLU A 8 -10.65 19.56 22.58
CA GLU A 8 -9.58 20.50 22.23
C GLU A 8 -8.25 19.75 22.19
N ARG A 9 -7.54 19.79 21.04
CA ARG A 9 -6.25 19.11 20.84
C ARG A 9 -5.25 19.38 21.98
N LYS A 10 -5.27 20.60 22.51
CA LYS A 10 -4.46 21.08 23.67
C LYS A 10 -4.84 20.48 25.03
N ARG A 11 -5.89 19.68 25.11
CA ARG A 11 -6.42 18.99 26.30
C ARG A 11 -6.54 17.47 26.10
N ALA A 12 -6.32 16.96 24.89
CA ALA A 12 -6.40 15.55 24.57
C ALA A 12 -5.25 14.78 25.21
N ILE A 13 -5.51 13.97 26.24
CA ILE A 13 -4.46 13.18 26.90
C ILE A 13 -3.89 12.07 26.00
N GLY A 14 -4.60 11.66 24.95
CA GLY A 14 -4.19 10.59 24.04
C GLY A 14 -2.84 10.85 23.36
N ILE A 15 -2.58 12.11 22.97
CA ILE A 15 -1.33 12.53 22.32
C ILE A 15 -0.09 12.27 23.18
N LEU A 16 -0.24 12.17 24.51
CA LEU A 16 0.85 11.86 25.42
C LEU A 16 1.43 10.45 25.19
N THR A 17 0.65 9.52 24.61
CA THR A 17 1.14 8.19 24.20
C THR A 17 1.89 8.19 22.87
N ALA A 18 1.93 9.32 22.15
CA ALA A 18 2.46 9.45 20.79
C ALA A 18 3.89 10.05 20.72
N THR A 19 4.53 10.27 21.88
CA THR A 19 5.89 10.81 22.00
C THR A 19 6.90 9.74 22.43
N THR A 20 8.14 10.11 22.72
CA THR A 20 9.16 9.20 23.25
C THR A 20 8.68 8.53 24.54
N ARG A 21 9.17 7.31 24.85
CA ARG A 21 8.70 6.57 26.03
C ARG A 21 9.05 7.26 27.35
N ASP A 22 10.15 8.03 27.37
CA ASP A 22 10.58 8.82 28.53
C ASP A 22 9.75 10.11 28.70
N ASP A 23 9.45 10.81 27.60
CA ASP A 23 8.55 11.98 27.60
C ASP A 23 7.12 11.60 28.02
N TRP A 24 6.63 10.44 27.56
CA TRP A 24 5.36 9.87 27.98
C TRP A 24 5.41 9.49 29.46
N TYR A 25 6.44 8.78 29.92
CA TYR A 25 6.59 8.44 31.34
C TYR A 25 6.51 9.70 32.24
N ALA A 26 7.26 10.76 31.93
CA ALA A 26 7.19 12.02 32.66
C ALA A 26 5.82 12.73 32.56
N GLY A 27 5.14 12.61 31.41
CA GLY A 27 3.77 13.10 31.23
C GLY A 27 2.73 12.32 32.05
N ARG A 28 2.89 11.00 32.16
CA ARG A 28 2.02 10.10 32.93
C ARG A 28 2.18 10.33 34.43
N GLU A 29 3.41 10.51 34.91
CA GLU A 29 3.67 10.89 36.31
C GLU A 29 3.07 12.26 36.63
N SER A 30 3.19 13.24 35.73
CA SER A 30 2.54 14.54 35.87
C SER A 30 1.00 14.44 35.93
N LEU A 31 0.41 13.54 35.13
CA LEU A 31 -1.04 13.28 35.10
C LEU A 31 -1.53 12.60 36.40
N LEU A 32 -0.76 11.67 36.96
CA LEU A 32 -1.04 11.06 38.26
C LEU A 32 -0.92 12.06 39.42
N GLN A 33 0.06 12.96 39.37
CA GLN A 33 0.27 14.00 40.38
C GLN A 33 -0.77 15.13 40.32
N ALA A 34 -1.39 15.36 39.16
CA ALA A 34 -2.38 16.43 38.98
C ALA A 34 -3.65 16.24 39.83
N ALA A 35 -4.14 15.00 39.98
CA ALA A 35 -5.26 14.67 40.86
C ALA A 35 -5.29 13.16 41.21
N PRO A 36 -5.57 12.76 42.46
CA PRO A 36 -5.68 11.33 42.83
C PRO A 36 -6.68 10.55 41.98
N ALA A 37 -7.79 11.18 41.57
CA ALA A 37 -8.81 10.56 40.74
C ALA A 37 -8.32 10.22 39.32
N ASN A 38 -7.25 10.85 38.82
CA ASN A 38 -6.65 10.48 37.53
C ASN A 38 -6.04 9.06 37.55
N ALA A 39 -5.63 8.54 38.72
CA ALA A 39 -5.12 7.18 38.83
C ALA A 39 -6.18 6.13 38.50
N ASP A 40 -7.42 6.31 38.98
CA ASP A 40 -8.52 5.38 38.70
C ASP A 40 -9.21 5.64 37.36
N ARG A 41 -9.12 6.86 36.81
CA ARG A 41 -9.48 7.14 35.40
C ARG A 41 -8.49 6.47 34.42
N LEU A 42 -7.18 6.59 34.66
CA LEU A 42 -6.16 5.85 33.91
C LEU A 42 -6.38 4.34 34.06
N ARG A 43 -6.63 3.83 35.26
CA ARG A 43 -6.89 2.40 35.49
C ARG A 43 -8.04 1.89 34.61
N GLN A 44 -9.15 2.61 34.52
CA GLN A 44 -10.30 2.23 33.68
C GLN A 44 -9.93 2.21 32.19
N LEU A 45 -9.20 3.21 31.71
CA LEU A 45 -8.70 3.29 30.33
C LEU A 45 -7.73 2.15 30.00
N GLU A 46 -6.75 1.92 30.89
CA GLU A 46 -5.75 0.86 30.80
C GLU A 46 -6.40 -0.54 30.86
N SER A 47 -7.40 -0.75 31.73
CA SER A 47 -8.06 -2.05 31.94
C SER A 47 -9.28 -2.34 31.05
N ALA A 48 -9.75 -1.39 30.22
CA ALA A 48 -10.81 -1.66 29.23
C ALA A 48 -10.41 -2.82 28.28
N ALA A 49 -11.37 -3.59 27.76
CA ALA A 49 -11.07 -4.73 26.89
C ALA A 49 -10.32 -4.31 25.60
N PHE A 50 -10.77 -3.20 25.00
CA PHE A 50 -10.17 -2.49 23.86
C PHE A 50 -10.73 -1.06 23.85
N LEU A 51 -10.37 -0.25 22.85
CA LEU A 51 -10.96 1.08 22.64
C LEU A 51 -11.66 1.14 21.28
N VAL A 52 -12.65 2.04 21.17
CA VAL A 52 -13.30 2.39 19.89
C VAL A 52 -13.12 3.89 19.68
N SER A 53 -12.36 4.26 18.64
CA SER A 53 -12.18 5.65 18.22
C SER A 53 -13.26 6.00 17.20
N LEU A 54 -14.19 6.86 17.59
CA LEU A 54 -15.18 7.44 16.69
C LEU A 54 -14.56 8.66 16.00
N GLU A 55 -14.34 8.55 14.70
CA GLU A 55 -13.56 9.50 13.90
C GLU A 55 -14.49 10.41 13.10
N THR A 56 -14.31 11.73 13.24
CA THR A 56 -15.03 12.75 12.45
C THR A 56 -14.56 12.83 11.00
N THR A 57 -13.46 12.15 10.64
CA THR A 57 -12.91 12.15 9.29
C THR A 57 -13.60 11.10 8.40
N ALA A 58 -13.62 11.36 7.09
CA ALA A 58 -14.24 10.51 6.08
C ALA A 58 -13.23 10.19 4.95
N PRO A 59 -12.16 9.43 5.22
CA PRO A 59 -11.09 9.17 4.24
C PRO A 59 -11.65 8.45 3.00
N THR A 60 -11.35 9.01 1.83
CA THR A 60 -11.87 8.56 0.53
C THR A 60 -10.83 7.71 -0.21
N THR A 61 -9.60 8.20 -0.35
CA THR A 61 -8.54 7.46 -1.03
C THR A 61 -7.94 6.36 -0.15
N GLN A 62 -7.13 5.50 -0.76
CA GLN A 62 -6.36 4.47 -0.05
C GLN A 62 -5.27 5.09 0.84
N GLU A 63 -4.68 6.21 0.42
CA GLU A 63 -3.61 6.91 1.12
C GLU A 63 -4.15 7.69 2.33
N GLU A 64 -5.26 8.43 2.15
CA GLU A 64 -6.00 9.06 3.26
C GLU A 64 -6.37 8.04 4.34
N PHE A 65 -6.93 6.89 3.95
CA PHE A 65 -7.35 5.85 4.89
C PHE A 65 -6.15 5.18 5.58
N SER A 66 -5.06 4.95 4.85
CA SER A 66 -3.84 4.39 5.45
C SER A 66 -3.23 5.34 6.48
N LEU A 67 -3.18 6.65 6.19
CA LEU A 67 -2.67 7.67 7.12
C LEU A 67 -3.60 7.86 8.34
N ALA A 68 -4.92 7.89 8.12
CA ALA A 68 -5.91 8.00 9.20
C ALA A 68 -5.87 6.79 10.15
N CYS A 69 -5.67 5.58 9.61
CA CYS A 69 -5.45 4.37 10.41
C CYS A 69 -4.09 4.33 11.11
N HIS A 70 -3.04 4.88 10.50
CA HIS A 70 -1.69 4.88 11.05
C HIS A 70 -1.56 5.80 12.28
N CYS A 71 -1.97 7.07 12.16
CA CYS A 71 -1.78 8.08 13.21
C CYS A 71 -3.00 8.99 13.46
N GLY A 72 -3.82 9.26 12.45
CA GLY A 72 -4.84 10.31 12.53
C GLY A 72 -4.22 11.68 12.84
N ASP A 73 -4.89 12.50 13.66
CA ASP A 73 -4.34 13.75 14.21
C ASP A 73 -3.70 13.58 15.61
N GLY A 74 -3.64 12.34 16.10
CA GLY A 74 -3.11 11.96 17.40
C GLY A 74 -4.01 12.28 18.61
N THR A 75 -5.20 12.88 18.44
CA THR A 75 -6.08 13.25 19.56
C THR A 75 -7.03 12.12 19.97
N SER A 76 -7.58 11.40 18.99
CA SER A 76 -8.55 10.31 19.14
C SER A 76 -7.88 8.91 19.20
N ARG A 77 -6.65 8.84 19.73
CA ARG A 77 -5.83 7.63 19.82
C ARG A 77 -5.26 7.48 21.23
N TYR A 78 -5.10 6.25 21.70
CA TYR A 78 -4.28 5.92 22.86
C TYR A 78 -3.37 4.75 22.50
N PHE A 79 -2.17 5.07 21.99
CA PHE A 79 -1.25 4.12 21.34
C PHE A 79 -0.67 3.07 22.29
N ASP A 80 -0.76 3.29 23.61
CA ASP A 80 -0.44 2.29 24.65
C ASP A 80 -1.49 1.18 24.77
N LYS A 81 -2.62 1.26 24.05
CA LYS A 81 -3.62 0.20 24.03
C LYS A 81 -3.22 -0.89 23.03
N ASN A 82 -3.17 -2.14 23.50
CA ASN A 82 -2.99 -3.36 22.71
C ASN A 82 -3.68 -3.28 21.33
N PHE A 83 -4.97 -2.91 21.31
CA PHE A 83 -5.59 -2.41 20.09
C PHE A 83 -6.76 -1.44 20.34
N GLN A 84 -7.05 -0.66 19.30
CA GLN A 84 -8.21 0.22 19.18
C GLN A 84 -8.84 0.07 17.80
N VAL A 85 -10.17 -0.09 17.76
CA VAL A 85 -10.97 -0.14 16.53
C VAL A 85 -11.31 1.29 16.13
N LEU A 86 -11.08 1.63 14.88
CA LEU A 86 -11.36 2.97 14.33
C LEU A 86 -12.65 2.91 13.53
N VAL A 87 -13.55 3.89 13.68
CA VAL A 87 -14.82 3.98 12.94
C VAL A 87 -14.97 5.39 12.37
N PHE A 88 -14.90 5.50 11.05
CA PHE A 88 -14.92 6.77 10.30
C PHE A 88 -16.34 7.25 10.00
N ALA A 89 -16.51 8.56 9.84
CA ALA A 89 -17.80 9.21 9.57
C ALA A 89 -18.47 8.76 8.26
N ASN A 90 -17.73 8.10 7.36
CA ASN A 90 -18.25 7.46 6.15
C ASN A 90 -18.49 5.94 6.28
N GLY A 91 -18.51 5.40 7.50
CA GLY A 91 -18.75 3.98 7.79
C GLY A 91 -17.56 3.06 7.50
N ARG A 92 -16.44 3.57 6.99
CA ARG A 92 -15.18 2.80 6.93
C ARG A 92 -14.72 2.51 8.36
N TYR A 93 -14.08 1.37 8.56
CA TYR A 93 -13.49 1.00 9.84
C TYR A 93 -12.04 0.56 9.67
N GLY A 94 -11.27 0.60 10.75
CA GLY A 94 -9.85 0.26 10.77
C GLY A 94 -9.40 -0.32 12.11
N PHE A 95 -8.14 -0.73 12.17
CA PHE A 95 -7.51 -1.30 13.36
C PHE A 95 -6.15 -0.66 13.56
N ASN A 96 -5.86 -0.24 14.79
CA ASN A 96 -4.58 0.30 15.19
C ASN A 96 -4.14 -0.44 16.47
N GLY A 97 -2.90 -0.95 16.51
CA GLY A 97 -2.47 -1.88 17.55
C GLY A 97 -1.01 -1.71 17.98
N GLU A 98 -0.73 -2.09 19.22
CA GLU A 98 0.56 -1.98 19.88
C GLU A 98 1.36 -3.30 19.69
N HIS A 99 2.48 -3.21 18.97
CA HIS A 99 3.18 -4.38 18.42
C HIS A 99 4.09 -5.12 19.44
N SER A 100 4.27 -4.63 20.66
CA SER A 100 5.12 -5.30 21.66
C SER A 100 4.55 -6.67 22.08
N LEU A 101 3.22 -6.78 22.21
CA LEU A 101 2.56 -8.00 22.69
C LEU A 101 2.22 -9.00 21.58
N THR A 102 1.79 -8.51 20.42
CA THR A 102 1.33 -9.35 19.29
C THR A 102 2.22 -9.23 18.06
N ASP A 103 2.12 -10.21 17.16
CA ASP A 103 2.55 -10.06 15.77
C ASP A 103 1.29 -9.97 14.92
N ALA A 104 1.31 -9.18 13.83
CA ALA A 104 0.15 -8.89 12.99
C ALA A 104 -0.70 -10.11 12.56
N THR A 105 -0.15 -11.32 12.45
CA THR A 105 -0.94 -12.55 12.19
C THR A 105 -1.84 -13.00 13.35
N THR A 106 -1.66 -12.47 14.56
CA THR A 106 -2.60 -12.58 15.69
C THR A 106 -3.75 -11.59 15.47
N ASP A 107 -3.39 -10.33 15.21
CA ASP A 107 -4.31 -9.20 15.10
C ASP A 107 -5.22 -9.37 13.88
N MET A 108 -4.68 -9.91 12.77
CA MET A 108 -5.47 -10.30 11.61
C MET A 108 -6.53 -11.35 11.91
N ARG A 109 -6.25 -12.33 12.76
CA ARG A 109 -7.25 -13.33 13.17
C ARG A 109 -8.35 -12.69 14.02
N LEU A 110 -8.00 -11.68 14.83
CA LEU A 110 -8.97 -10.90 15.60
C LEU A 110 -9.84 -10.04 14.67
N CYS A 111 -9.24 -9.32 13.73
CA CYS A 111 -9.94 -8.54 12.71
C CYS A 111 -10.89 -9.41 11.86
N ASN A 112 -10.41 -10.57 11.38
CA ASN A 112 -11.21 -11.52 10.60
C ASN A 112 -12.42 -12.04 11.40
N THR A 113 -12.24 -12.31 12.69
CA THR A 113 -13.35 -12.68 13.59
C THR A 113 -14.36 -11.52 13.73
N MET A 114 -13.88 -10.32 14.04
CA MET A 114 -14.72 -9.12 14.22
C MET A 114 -15.52 -8.75 12.97
N VAL A 115 -14.90 -8.83 11.79
CA VAL A 115 -15.55 -8.53 10.50
C VAL A 115 -16.62 -9.57 10.20
N HIS A 116 -16.32 -10.86 10.28
CA HIS A 116 -17.31 -11.89 9.98
C HIS A 116 -18.46 -11.95 10.99
N ASP A 117 -18.22 -11.71 12.29
CA ASP A 117 -19.29 -11.63 13.29
C ASP A 117 -20.21 -10.41 13.02
N ALA A 118 -19.65 -9.26 12.63
CA ALA A 118 -20.41 -8.06 12.27
C ALA A 118 -21.19 -8.22 10.95
N GLU A 119 -20.58 -8.81 9.92
CA GLU A 119 -21.22 -9.13 8.63
C GLU A 119 -22.37 -10.13 8.82
N ALA A 120 -22.17 -11.17 9.63
CA ALA A 120 -23.20 -12.16 9.94
C ALA A 120 -24.37 -11.54 10.72
N ALA A 121 -24.09 -10.66 11.69
CA ALA A 121 -25.13 -9.93 12.42
C ALA A 121 -25.93 -8.99 11.50
N ALA A 122 -25.26 -8.24 10.63
CA ALA A 122 -25.91 -7.35 9.67
C ALA A 122 -26.75 -8.11 8.63
N ALA A 123 -26.27 -9.26 8.15
CA ALA A 123 -27.02 -10.11 7.22
C ALA A 123 -28.24 -10.78 7.88
N ALA A 124 -28.16 -11.13 9.17
CA ALA A 124 -29.28 -11.69 9.92
C ALA A 124 -30.37 -10.67 10.29
N ALA A 125 -30.09 -9.37 10.18
CA ALA A 125 -30.99 -8.29 10.60
C ALA A 125 -31.93 -7.75 9.51
N GLU A 126 -32.05 -8.42 8.35
CA GLU A 126 -32.86 -8.00 7.18
C GLU A 126 -32.68 -6.52 6.75
N VAL A 127 -31.44 -6.02 6.85
CA VAL A 127 -31.05 -4.60 6.75
C VAL A 127 -31.49 -3.78 7.97
N CYS A 128 -30.56 -3.01 8.55
CA CYS A 128 -30.86 -2.06 9.61
C CYS A 128 -31.63 -0.81 9.10
N THR A 129 -32.85 -1.01 8.59
CA THR A 129 -33.83 0.04 8.32
C THR A 129 -34.45 0.59 9.60
N GLU A 130 -34.60 -0.25 10.63
CA GLU A 130 -35.20 0.10 11.93
C GLU A 130 -34.15 0.21 13.04
N LEU A 131 -33.67 1.45 13.25
CA LEU A 131 -33.01 1.88 14.49
C LEU A 131 -33.90 1.67 15.72
N ASP A 132 -35.20 1.48 15.54
CA ASP A 132 -36.18 1.22 16.60
C ASP A 132 -35.89 -0.06 17.40
N THR A 133 -35.12 -1.00 16.83
CA THR A 133 -34.59 -2.17 17.56
C THR A 133 -33.64 -1.81 18.71
N VAL A 134 -33.01 -0.62 18.67
CA VAL A 134 -32.17 -0.09 19.76
C VAL A 134 -33.01 0.23 21.01
N ALA A 135 -34.31 0.52 20.86
CA ALA A 135 -35.19 0.80 22.01
C ALA A 135 -35.45 -0.43 22.93
N ALA A 136 -35.01 -1.62 22.53
CA ALA A 136 -35.01 -2.83 23.37
C ALA A 136 -33.72 -2.98 24.20
N TRP A 137 -32.67 -2.20 23.94
CA TRP A 137 -31.45 -2.21 24.72
C TRP A 137 -31.60 -1.31 25.97
N PRO A 138 -31.04 -1.69 27.13
CA PRO A 138 -31.00 -0.79 28.27
C PRO A 138 -30.13 0.42 27.95
N GLU A 139 -30.57 1.62 28.36
CA GLU A 139 -29.84 2.88 28.19
C GLU A 139 -28.37 2.71 28.61
N PRO A 140 -27.40 2.92 27.70
CA PRO A 140 -26.00 2.62 28.00
C PRO A 140 -25.47 3.56 29.08
N GLN A 141 -24.90 2.99 30.15
CA GLN A 141 -24.32 3.75 31.25
C GLN A 141 -22.95 4.34 30.86
N VAL A 142 -22.97 5.30 29.93
CA VAL A 142 -21.80 6.06 29.50
C VAL A 142 -21.31 6.95 30.63
N THR A 143 -20.04 6.80 31.01
CA THR A 143 -19.36 7.63 32.01
C THR A 143 -18.18 8.34 31.35
N GLU A 144 -18.14 9.67 31.40
CA GLU A 144 -17.02 10.44 30.89
C GLU A 144 -15.81 10.32 31.82
N LEU A 145 -14.66 9.90 31.27
CA LEU A 145 -13.38 9.89 31.99
C LEU A 145 -12.75 11.29 31.97
N ALA A 146 -13.38 12.26 32.62
CA ALA A 146 -12.92 13.65 32.67
C ALA A 146 -11.62 13.79 33.50
N PHE A 147 -10.47 13.87 32.84
CA PHE A 147 -9.16 14.02 33.48
C PHE A 147 -8.89 15.46 33.98
N GLU A 148 -8.29 15.56 35.16
CA GLU A 148 -7.85 16.84 35.74
C GLU A 148 -6.43 17.15 35.24
N LEU A 149 -6.27 18.28 34.53
CA LEU A 149 -5.03 18.66 33.86
C LEU A 149 -4.40 19.86 34.57
N SER A 150 -3.21 19.70 35.14
CA SER A 150 -2.40 20.79 35.67
C SER A 150 -1.59 21.47 34.56
N ASP A 151 -1.04 22.66 34.82
CA ASP A 151 -0.18 23.38 33.86
C ASP A 151 1.03 22.53 33.41
N ALA A 152 1.54 21.65 34.28
CA ALA A 152 2.58 20.69 33.92
C ALA A 152 2.08 19.68 32.86
N VAL A 153 0.89 19.09 33.07
CA VAL A 153 0.26 18.16 32.11
C VAL A 153 -0.03 18.87 30.79
N LEU A 154 -0.57 20.09 30.82
CA LEU A 154 -0.80 20.90 29.62
C LEU A 154 0.51 21.20 28.87
N GLY A 155 1.61 21.43 29.60
CA GLY A 155 2.95 21.56 29.04
C GLY A 155 3.49 20.28 28.40
N HIS A 156 3.19 19.09 28.94
CA HIS A 156 3.50 17.81 28.29
C HIS A 156 2.63 17.59 27.04
N ILE A 157 1.34 17.91 27.08
CA ILE A 157 0.42 17.82 25.94
C ILE A 157 0.92 18.72 24.79
N ALA A 158 1.32 19.96 25.07
CA ALA A 158 1.88 20.87 24.06
C ALA A 158 3.13 20.27 23.38
N ARG A 159 4.12 19.79 24.15
CA ARG A 159 5.33 19.17 23.58
C ARG A 159 5.04 17.90 22.79
N ALA A 160 4.06 17.09 23.22
CA ALA A 160 3.65 15.89 22.52
C ALA A 160 2.95 16.21 21.18
N ILE A 161 2.17 17.30 21.11
CA ILE A 161 1.62 17.82 19.85
C ILE A 161 2.74 18.27 18.91
N ASP A 162 3.68 19.09 19.39
CA ASP A 162 4.81 19.59 18.59
C ASP A 162 5.66 18.42 18.04
N TYR A 163 5.93 17.41 18.88
CA TYR A 163 6.65 16.19 18.51
C TYR A 163 5.87 15.38 17.46
N PHE A 164 4.57 15.17 17.67
CA PHE A 164 3.73 14.40 16.76
C PHE A 164 3.62 15.08 15.39
N ASP A 165 3.36 16.39 15.34
CA ASP A 165 3.23 17.13 14.09
C ASP A 165 4.56 17.17 13.32
N ALA A 166 5.69 17.37 14.02
CA ALA A 166 7.02 17.28 13.41
C ALA A 166 7.36 15.87 12.91
N THR A 167 6.88 14.84 13.61
CA THR A 167 7.05 13.43 13.21
C THR A 167 6.23 13.10 11.98
N VAL A 168 4.91 13.35 11.98
CA VAL A 168 4.02 13.10 10.84
C VAL A 168 4.45 13.91 9.61
N ALA A 169 4.80 15.18 9.77
CA ALA A 169 5.30 16.01 8.66
C ALA A 169 6.69 15.59 8.13
N ALA A 170 7.40 14.68 8.80
CA ALA A 170 8.64 14.08 8.30
C ALA A 170 8.41 12.80 7.48
N HIS A 171 7.25 12.15 7.56
CA HIS A 171 6.97 10.91 6.84
C HIS A 171 6.36 11.17 5.44
N GLU A 172 6.68 10.31 4.49
CA GLU A 172 6.01 10.16 3.20
C GLU A 172 5.31 8.81 3.16
N LEU A 173 3.98 8.78 3.20
CA LEU A 173 3.19 7.59 2.89
C LEU A 173 2.85 7.58 1.40
N SER A 174 2.93 6.43 0.74
CA SER A 174 2.47 6.24 -0.64
C SER A 174 2.02 4.81 -0.86
N THR A 175 0.99 4.61 -1.66
CA THR A 175 0.42 3.28 -1.94
C THR A 175 0.57 2.90 -3.41
N LEU A 176 0.52 1.59 -3.67
CA LEU A 176 0.48 1.04 -5.02
C LEU A 176 -0.56 -0.08 -5.05
N ALA A 177 -1.63 0.12 -5.83
CA ALA A 177 -2.52 -0.95 -6.26
C ALA A 177 -2.11 -1.38 -7.67
N PHE A 178 -1.38 -2.49 -7.74
CA PHE A 178 -0.85 -3.03 -8.99
C PHE A 178 -1.77 -4.14 -9.49
N ASN A 179 -2.64 -3.78 -10.44
CA ASN A 179 -3.78 -4.60 -10.87
C ASN A 179 -3.54 -5.31 -12.23
N GLU A 180 -2.29 -5.37 -12.71
CA GLU A 180 -1.97 -6.06 -13.97
C GLU A 180 -1.86 -7.59 -13.80
N PHE A 181 -1.43 -8.01 -12.61
CA PHE A 181 -1.28 -9.40 -12.21
C PHE A 181 -1.06 -9.58 -10.71
N GLY A 182 -1.43 -10.76 -10.21
CA GLY A 182 -1.21 -11.19 -8.83
C GLY A 182 -0.69 -12.63 -8.73
N LYS A 183 -0.98 -13.27 -7.60
CA LYS A 183 -0.59 -14.64 -7.21
C LYS A 183 -0.77 -15.68 -8.31
N GLU A 184 -1.83 -15.58 -9.11
CA GLU A 184 -2.16 -16.60 -10.10
C GLU A 184 -1.23 -16.58 -11.31
N GLN A 185 -0.94 -15.40 -11.87
CA GLN A 185 0.05 -15.29 -12.95
C GLN A 185 1.46 -15.62 -12.45
N ILE A 186 1.84 -15.20 -11.24
CA ILE A 186 3.17 -15.52 -10.70
C ILE A 186 3.33 -17.05 -10.50
N LYS A 187 2.28 -17.74 -10.07
CA LYS A 187 2.28 -19.22 -10.02
C LYS A 187 2.41 -19.87 -11.40
N LYS A 188 1.82 -19.30 -12.47
CA LYS A 188 2.01 -19.79 -13.86
C LYS A 188 3.46 -19.67 -14.32
N LEU A 189 4.22 -18.69 -13.82
CA LEU A 189 5.67 -18.54 -14.06
C LEU A 189 6.53 -19.59 -13.32
N GLY A 190 5.92 -20.46 -12.51
CA GLY A 190 6.61 -21.56 -11.81
C GLY A 190 7.39 -21.14 -10.57
N VAL A 191 7.11 -19.95 -10.00
CA VAL A 191 7.87 -19.36 -8.90
C VAL A 191 7.00 -18.99 -7.70
N SER A 192 7.63 -18.79 -6.53
CA SER A 192 6.92 -18.39 -5.31
C SER A 192 6.46 -16.92 -5.40
N PRO A 193 5.17 -16.60 -5.20
CA PRO A 193 4.67 -15.22 -5.29
C PRO A 193 5.31 -14.24 -4.31
N ASP A 194 5.55 -14.69 -3.08
CA ASP A 194 6.13 -13.88 -2.00
C ASP A 194 7.60 -13.52 -2.29
N ALA A 195 8.41 -14.52 -2.59
CA ALA A 195 9.80 -14.33 -2.98
C ALA A 195 9.97 -13.59 -4.33
N PHE A 196 9.00 -13.69 -5.25
CA PHE A 196 8.94 -12.84 -6.45
C PHE A 196 8.73 -11.36 -6.07
N VAL A 197 7.80 -11.06 -5.16
CA VAL A 197 7.56 -9.70 -4.68
C VAL A 197 8.78 -9.15 -3.91
N GLN A 198 9.44 -9.96 -3.09
CA GLN A 198 10.72 -9.60 -2.46
C GLN A 198 11.79 -9.20 -3.49
N MET A 199 11.97 -9.99 -4.56
CA MET A 199 12.91 -9.65 -5.63
C MET A 199 12.51 -8.36 -6.36
N ALA A 200 11.21 -8.12 -6.59
CA ALA A 200 10.75 -6.87 -7.17
C ALA A 200 11.10 -5.66 -6.29
N MET A 201 10.98 -5.77 -4.96
CA MET A 201 11.41 -4.74 -4.01
C MET A 201 12.94 -4.53 -4.03
N GLN A 202 13.74 -5.59 -4.13
CA GLN A 202 15.20 -5.45 -4.27
C GLN A 202 15.60 -4.71 -5.55
N LEU A 203 15.00 -5.07 -6.69
CA LEU A 203 15.24 -4.39 -7.97
C LEU A 203 14.76 -2.94 -7.95
N ALA A 204 13.62 -2.66 -7.32
CA ALA A 204 13.10 -1.30 -7.16
C ALA A 204 14.06 -0.41 -6.37
N TYR A 205 14.55 -0.89 -5.23
CA TYR A 205 15.53 -0.18 -4.42
C TYR A 205 16.86 -0.01 -5.18
N TYR A 206 17.36 -1.06 -5.83
CA TYR A 206 18.62 -1.00 -6.59
C TYR A 206 18.55 -0.04 -7.78
N ARG A 207 17.38 0.08 -8.44
CA ARG A 207 17.13 1.11 -9.47
C ARG A 207 17.18 2.53 -8.91
N GLN A 208 16.64 2.75 -7.71
CA GLN A 208 16.58 4.06 -7.06
C GLN A 208 17.92 4.51 -6.46
N PHE A 209 18.70 3.60 -5.88
CA PHE A 209 19.88 3.94 -5.05
C PHE A 209 21.22 3.33 -5.54
N ARG A 210 21.21 2.44 -6.53
CA ARG A 210 22.41 1.74 -7.09
C ARG A 210 23.24 0.93 -6.08
N HIS A 211 22.66 0.62 -4.91
CA HIS A 211 23.19 -0.35 -3.95
C HIS A 211 22.04 -1.21 -3.39
N VAL A 212 22.38 -2.30 -2.70
CA VAL A 212 21.39 -3.10 -1.96
C VAL A 212 21.24 -2.60 -0.51
N PRO A 213 20.03 -2.66 0.08
CA PRO A 213 19.80 -2.36 1.49
C PRO A 213 19.94 -3.61 2.37
N ALA A 214 20.20 -3.46 3.67
CA ALA A 214 19.87 -4.54 4.60
C ALA A 214 18.33 -4.67 4.65
N THR A 215 17.80 -5.81 4.20
CA THR A 215 16.36 -6.07 4.14
C THR A 215 15.92 -7.04 5.22
N TYR A 216 14.90 -6.64 5.98
CA TYR A 216 14.14 -7.49 6.89
C TYR A 216 12.87 -7.98 6.19
N GLU A 217 12.59 -9.28 6.26
CA GLU A 217 11.29 -9.90 6.01
C GLU A 217 10.85 -10.67 7.26
N SER A 218 9.59 -10.48 7.67
CA SER A 218 9.02 -11.15 8.84
C SER A 218 8.65 -12.62 8.56
N ALA A 219 9.38 -13.58 9.14
CA ALA A 219 9.05 -15.00 9.07
C ALA A 219 8.37 -15.46 10.37
N SER A 220 7.13 -15.95 10.29
CA SER A 220 6.39 -16.44 11.46
C SER A 220 7.00 -17.73 12.03
N THR A 221 7.26 -17.75 13.34
CA THR A 221 7.77 -18.94 14.07
C THR A 221 6.70 -19.57 14.96
N LYS A 222 5.41 -19.23 14.76
CA LYS A 222 4.27 -19.70 15.58
C LYS A 222 4.03 -21.23 15.58
N ALA A 223 4.81 -22.00 14.81
CA ALA A 223 4.90 -23.46 14.94
C ALA A 223 5.59 -23.92 16.25
N PHE A 224 6.34 -23.04 16.92
CA PHE A 224 6.97 -23.28 18.21
C PHE A 224 6.16 -22.68 19.36
N ALA A 225 6.28 -23.28 20.56
CA ALA A 225 5.63 -22.74 21.76
C ALA A 225 6.14 -21.32 22.08
N ARG A 226 5.22 -20.36 22.18
CA ARG A 226 5.51 -18.91 22.31
C ARG A 226 6.30 -18.30 21.13
N GLY A 227 6.28 -18.95 19.96
CA GLY A 227 6.93 -18.43 18.75
C GLY A 227 6.36 -17.08 18.32
N ARG A 228 7.27 -16.13 18.06
CA ARG A 228 7.00 -14.80 17.49
C ARG A 228 7.44 -14.79 16.02
N THR A 229 8.45 -14.00 15.68
CA THR A 229 9.06 -13.90 14.35
C THR A 229 10.54 -14.28 14.36
N GLU A 230 11.05 -14.71 13.21
CA GLU A 230 12.46 -14.68 12.83
C GLU A 230 12.60 -13.76 11.61
N THR A 231 13.81 -13.26 11.34
CA THR A 231 14.10 -12.45 10.15
C THR A 231 14.52 -13.34 9.00
N SER A 232 13.71 -13.36 7.95
CA SER A 232 14.19 -13.70 6.62
C SER A 232 14.95 -12.50 6.05
N ARG A 233 16.10 -12.74 5.43
CA ARG A 233 17.01 -11.71 4.92
C ARG A 233 16.97 -11.71 3.40
N SER A 234 16.16 -10.82 2.82
CA SER A 234 15.84 -10.82 1.38
C SER A 234 17.01 -10.48 0.43
N VAL A 235 18.19 -10.19 0.96
CA VAL A 235 19.41 -9.95 0.18
C VAL A 235 20.32 -11.16 0.26
N SER A 236 20.61 -11.73 -0.90
CA SER A 236 21.51 -12.87 -1.11
C SER A 236 22.46 -12.55 -2.26
N GLU A 237 23.53 -13.32 -2.41
CA GLU A 237 24.45 -13.17 -3.54
C GLU A 237 23.73 -13.29 -4.89
N HIS A 238 22.70 -14.15 -4.97
CA HIS A 238 21.85 -14.31 -6.13
C HIS A 238 21.01 -13.06 -6.43
N SER A 239 20.39 -12.43 -5.43
CA SER A 239 19.60 -11.21 -5.65
C SER A 239 20.47 -10.01 -6.01
N VAL A 240 21.68 -9.90 -5.43
CA VAL A 240 22.69 -8.91 -5.82
C VAL A 240 23.14 -9.12 -7.27
N ALA A 241 23.49 -10.35 -7.66
CA ALA A 241 23.94 -10.67 -9.02
C ALA A 241 22.86 -10.35 -10.07
N TRP A 242 21.61 -10.74 -9.81
CA TRP A 242 20.49 -10.45 -10.69
C TRP A 242 20.18 -8.94 -10.78
N CYS A 243 20.19 -8.20 -9.66
CA CYS A 243 19.99 -6.75 -9.68
C CYS A 243 21.06 -6.05 -10.55
N ARG A 244 22.33 -6.46 -10.42
CA ARG A 244 23.44 -5.98 -11.27
C ARG A 244 23.21 -6.29 -12.75
N ALA A 245 22.81 -7.52 -13.09
CA ALA A 245 22.51 -7.91 -14.47
C ALA A 245 21.35 -7.09 -15.09
N MET A 246 20.36 -6.70 -14.28
CA MET A 246 19.21 -5.89 -14.71
C MET A 246 19.50 -4.38 -14.82
N VAL A 247 20.51 -3.85 -14.11
CA VAL A 247 20.65 -2.40 -13.87
C VAL A 247 22.05 -1.83 -14.18
N ASP A 248 23.11 -2.61 -13.98
CA ASP A 248 24.51 -2.22 -14.29
C ASP A 248 25.01 -2.85 -15.60
N GLN A 249 24.51 -4.05 -15.95
CA GLN A 249 24.96 -4.84 -17.10
C GLN A 249 23.82 -5.15 -18.11
N PRO A 250 22.90 -4.22 -18.44
CA PRO A 250 21.67 -4.51 -19.16
C PRO A 250 21.88 -5.02 -20.60
N GLU A 251 23.01 -4.76 -21.23
CA GLU A 251 23.36 -5.23 -22.58
C GLU A 251 24.35 -6.41 -22.58
N GLN A 252 25.02 -6.67 -21.46
CA GLN A 252 26.08 -7.69 -21.36
C GLN A 252 25.53 -9.07 -20.97
N THR A 253 24.47 -9.10 -20.16
CA THR A 253 23.76 -10.33 -19.79
C THR A 253 22.51 -10.47 -20.67
N ASP A 254 22.34 -11.60 -21.35
CA ASP A 254 21.14 -11.84 -22.17
C ASP A 254 19.86 -12.09 -21.31
N LEU A 255 18.71 -12.24 -21.98
CA LEU A 255 17.43 -12.42 -21.32
C LEU A 255 17.29 -13.78 -20.60
N LEU A 256 17.90 -14.85 -21.12
CA LEU A 256 17.85 -16.18 -20.51
C LEU A 256 18.71 -16.21 -19.25
N ALA A 257 19.95 -15.73 -19.33
CA ALA A 257 20.84 -15.61 -18.19
C ALA A 257 20.25 -14.72 -17.06
N LYS A 258 19.60 -13.60 -17.41
CA LYS A 258 18.84 -12.77 -16.43
C LYS A 258 17.66 -13.52 -15.81
N ALA A 259 16.89 -14.28 -16.60
CA ALA A 259 15.75 -15.02 -16.11
C ALA A 259 16.15 -16.17 -15.17
N ASP A 260 17.26 -16.86 -15.45
CA ASP A 260 17.75 -17.95 -14.62
C ASP A 260 18.41 -17.43 -13.32
N GLN A 261 19.10 -16.29 -13.38
CA GLN A 261 19.52 -15.56 -12.17
C GLN A 261 18.33 -15.14 -11.30
N LEU A 262 17.23 -14.67 -11.91
CA LEU A 262 15.99 -14.34 -11.18
C LEU A 262 15.34 -15.59 -10.57
N ARG A 263 15.26 -16.70 -11.33
CA ARG A 263 14.73 -17.98 -10.81
C ARG A 263 15.51 -18.46 -9.60
N GLU A 264 16.85 -18.42 -9.64
CA GLU A 264 17.66 -18.83 -8.48
C GLU A 264 17.55 -17.85 -7.31
N ALA A 265 17.45 -16.55 -7.55
CA ALA A 265 17.23 -15.57 -6.48
C ALA A 265 15.87 -15.76 -5.77
N ILE A 266 14.80 -16.01 -6.53
CA ILE A 266 13.48 -16.34 -5.97
C ILE A 266 13.49 -17.71 -5.27
N ALA A 267 14.15 -18.72 -5.85
CA ALA A 267 14.25 -20.05 -5.25
C ALA A 267 15.06 -20.02 -3.95
N HIS A 268 16.17 -19.27 -3.90
CA HIS A 268 16.93 -19.02 -2.68
C HIS A 268 16.06 -18.40 -1.60
N GLN A 269 15.36 -17.29 -1.91
CA GLN A 269 14.51 -16.61 -0.93
C GLN A 269 13.41 -17.54 -0.42
N ALA A 270 12.69 -18.24 -1.29
CA ALA A 270 11.64 -19.19 -0.88
C ALA A 270 12.18 -20.32 0.03
N ARG A 271 13.41 -20.82 -0.22
CA ARG A 271 14.08 -21.78 0.68
C ARG A 271 14.46 -21.15 2.02
N PHE A 272 14.95 -19.90 2.02
CA PHE A 272 15.42 -19.21 3.23
C PHE A 272 14.29 -18.74 4.14
N THR A 273 13.21 -18.14 3.61
CA THR A 273 12.02 -17.76 4.40
C THR A 273 11.40 -19.01 5.06
N ALA A 274 11.34 -20.13 4.35
CA ALA A 274 10.88 -21.40 4.89
C ALA A 274 11.81 -21.99 5.97
N GLN A 275 13.12 -21.74 5.89
CA GLN A 275 14.09 -22.08 6.94
C GLN A 275 13.90 -21.19 8.19
N CYS A 276 13.71 -19.89 8.01
CA CYS A 276 13.48 -18.94 9.10
C CYS A 276 12.18 -19.24 9.87
N ALA A 277 11.09 -19.60 9.17
CA ALA A 277 9.85 -20.05 9.79
C ALA A 277 10.00 -21.33 10.63
N ARG A 278 11.06 -22.12 10.40
CA ARG A 278 11.44 -23.30 11.22
C ARG A 278 12.52 -22.96 12.27
N GLY A 279 12.73 -21.68 12.60
CA GLY A 279 13.71 -21.23 13.58
C GLY A 279 15.17 -21.37 13.12
N GLY A 280 15.41 -21.60 11.83
CA GLY A 280 16.75 -21.76 11.24
C GLY A 280 17.38 -20.46 10.74
N GLY A 281 16.89 -19.29 11.18
CA GLY A 281 17.53 -18.00 10.91
C GLY A 281 18.72 -17.74 11.84
N ILE A 282 19.28 -16.53 11.77
CA ILE A 282 20.40 -16.11 12.64
C ILE A 282 20.04 -14.97 13.59
N ASP A 283 19.05 -14.13 13.26
CA ASP A 283 18.83 -12.88 13.97
C ASP A 283 18.27 -13.08 15.39
N ARG A 284 17.30 -13.99 15.60
CA ARG A 284 16.86 -14.31 16.97
C ARG A 284 17.90 -15.09 17.76
N HIS A 285 18.73 -15.90 17.10
CA HIS A 285 19.80 -16.64 17.77
C HIS A 285 20.89 -15.68 18.27
N LEU A 286 21.38 -14.77 17.42
CA LEU A 286 22.40 -13.78 17.79
C LEU A 286 21.86 -12.78 18.82
N LEU A 287 20.59 -12.36 18.73
CA LEU A 287 19.92 -11.55 19.77
C LEU A 287 19.81 -12.31 21.10
N GLY A 288 19.47 -13.60 21.07
CA GLY A 288 19.39 -14.45 22.26
C GLY A 288 20.73 -14.63 22.95
N LEU A 289 21.83 -14.75 22.18
CA LEU A 289 23.20 -14.77 22.70
C LEU A 289 23.62 -13.41 23.26
N GLU A 290 23.25 -12.30 22.60
CA GLU A 290 23.50 -10.93 23.08
C GLU A 290 22.78 -10.66 24.42
N TYR A 291 21.55 -11.16 24.60
CA TYR A 291 20.79 -11.06 25.85
C TYR A 291 21.18 -12.10 26.93
N ALA A 292 21.96 -13.12 26.59
CA ALA A 292 22.45 -14.11 27.56
C ALA A 292 23.69 -13.64 28.34
N LEU A 293 24.39 -12.62 27.84
CA LEU A 293 25.62 -12.07 28.42
C LEU A 293 25.42 -11.60 29.87
N GLN A 294 26.24 -12.10 30.78
CA GLN A 294 26.23 -11.67 32.17
C GLN A 294 27.04 -10.38 32.35
N PRO A 295 26.71 -9.50 33.33
CA PRO A 295 27.38 -8.20 33.51
C PRO A 295 28.89 -8.22 33.81
N HIS A 296 29.49 -9.41 33.95
CA HIS A 296 30.91 -9.62 34.20
C HIS A 296 31.64 -10.32 33.03
N GLU A 297 30.91 -10.71 31.98
CA GLU A 297 31.48 -11.34 30.78
C GLU A 297 31.93 -10.27 29.78
N PRO A 298 33.07 -10.45 29.09
CA PRO A 298 33.45 -9.55 28.00
C PRO A 298 32.49 -9.73 26.83
N ARG A 299 31.91 -8.63 26.34
CA ARG A 299 31.04 -8.62 25.15
C ARG A 299 31.79 -9.24 23.95
N PRO A 300 31.25 -10.29 23.30
CA PRO A 300 31.86 -10.88 22.12
C PRO A 300 32.00 -9.86 20.99
N ALA A 301 33.20 -9.73 20.43
CA ALA A 301 33.55 -8.66 19.46
C ALA A 301 32.66 -8.61 18.20
N VAL A 302 31.99 -9.71 17.85
CA VAL A 302 30.99 -9.73 16.76
C VAL A 302 29.81 -8.77 17.02
N PHE A 303 29.45 -8.51 18.29
CA PHE A 303 28.37 -7.59 18.64
C PHE A 303 28.80 -6.11 18.65
N ASP A 304 30.10 -5.83 18.50
CA ASP A 304 30.68 -4.49 18.35
C ASP A 304 31.24 -4.26 16.93
N ASP A 305 31.11 -5.25 16.05
CA ASP A 305 31.57 -5.21 14.66
C ASP A 305 30.66 -4.33 13.78
N ALA A 306 31.28 -3.46 12.98
CA ALA A 306 30.57 -2.49 12.15
C ALA A 306 29.76 -3.15 11.01
N VAL A 307 30.16 -4.31 10.51
CA VAL A 307 29.41 -5.09 9.52
C VAL A 307 28.21 -5.75 10.19
N PHE A 308 28.35 -6.29 11.40
CA PHE A 308 27.21 -6.82 12.16
C PHE A 308 26.18 -5.73 12.46
N ALA A 309 26.60 -4.56 12.92
CA ALA A 309 25.73 -3.39 13.13
C ALA A 309 25.02 -2.97 11.83
N ALA A 310 25.77 -2.81 10.74
CA ALA A 310 25.19 -2.49 9.43
C ALA A 310 24.23 -3.58 8.91
N SER A 311 24.46 -4.85 9.23
CA SER A 311 23.60 -5.98 8.86
C SER A 311 22.23 -5.97 9.56
N ARG A 312 22.07 -5.22 10.66
CA ARG A 312 20.83 -5.03 11.43
C ARG A 312 20.20 -3.65 11.19
N HIS A 313 20.79 -2.81 10.35
CA HIS A 313 20.31 -1.46 10.02
C HIS A 313 19.31 -1.52 8.84
N TRP A 314 18.07 -1.92 9.15
CA TRP A 314 17.06 -2.37 8.18
C TRP A 314 16.48 -1.26 7.28
N ARG A 315 17.24 -0.79 6.29
CA ARG A 315 16.80 0.20 5.29
C ARG A 315 15.60 -0.25 4.44
N MET A 316 15.27 -1.54 4.43
CA MET A 316 14.00 -2.06 3.95
C MET A 316 13.41 -2.97 5.03
N SER A 317 12.32 -2.54 5.67
CA SER A 317 11.53 -3.37 6.58
C SER A 317 10.27 -3.83 5.87
N THR A 318 10.10 -5.14 5.69
CA THR A 318 9.05 -5.72 4.85
C THR A 318 8.26 -6.82 5.56
N SER A 319 6.99 -6.98 5.22
CA SER A 319 6.13 -8.07 5.71
C SER A 319 4.97 -8.33 4.75
N GLN A 320 4.53 -9.59 4.71
CA GLN A 320 3.44 -10.10 3.88
C GLN A 320 2.22 -10.41 4.74
N ILE A 321 1.06 -9.89 4.36
CA ILE A 321 -0.26 -10.31 4.87
C ILE A 321 -1.24 -10.29 3.70
N SER A 322 -2.01 -11.37 3.51
CA SER A 322 -3.13 -11.40 2.56
C SER A 322 -4.37 -11.95 3.26
N ASP A 323 -5.41 -11.13 3.38
CA ASP A 323 -6.76 -11.50 3.83
C ASP A 323 -7.77 -10.62 3.08
N PRO A 324 -8.85 -11.16 2.49
CA PRO A 324 -9.85 -10.38 1.76
C PRO A 324 -10.51 -9.24 2.55
N ILE A 325 -10.54 -9.29 3.88
CA ILE A 325 -11.12 -8.21 4.71
C ILE A 325 -10.27 -6.92 4.69
N LEU A 326 -9.01 -6.98 4.25
CA LEU A 326 -8.11 -5.85 4.33
C LEU A 326 -8.34 -4.85 3.20
N ALA A 327 -8.89 -3.69 3.54
CA ALA A 327 -8.74 -2.51 2.68
C ALA A 327 -7.26 -2.09 2.58
N ALA A 328 -6.57 -1.90 3.72
CA ALA A 328 -5.15 -1.52 3.81
C ALA A 328 -4.49 -2.08 5.08
N TYR A 329 -3.15 -2.06 5.15
CA TYR A 329 -2.38 -2.16 6.40
C TYR A 329 -1.01 -1.48 6.21
N GLY A 330 -0.28 -1.19 7.30
CA GLY A 330 1.03 -0.53 7.21
C GLY A 330 1.65 -0.15 8.55
N TRP A 331 2.94 0.23 8.50
CA TRP A 331 3.71 0.82 9.58
C TRP A 331 4.79 1.73 8.97
N GLY A 332 5.44 2.57 9.79
CA GLY A 332 6.52 3.48 9.34
C GLY A 332 7.83 2.75 9.01
N GLU A 333 8.85 3.49 8.58
CA GLU A 333 10.21 2.96 8.55
C GLU A 333 10.74 2.63 9.96
N VAL A 334 11.77 1.77 10.03
CA VAL A 334 12.38 1.34 11.31
C VAL A 334 13.77 1.95 11.55
N VAL A 335 14.28 2.72 10.59
CA VAL A 335 15.50 3.54 10.63
C VAL A 335 15.29 4.77 9.76
N ASP A 336 15.87 5.92 10.13
CA ASP A 336 15.63 7.22 9.48
C ASP A 336 15.95 7.24 7.97
N ASP A 337 16.88 6.42 7.51
CA ASP A 337 17.27 6.26 6.10
C ASP A 337 16.77 4.92 5.50
N GLY A 338 15.58 4.50 5.90
CA GLY A 338 14.90 3.31 5.41
C GLY A 338 13.44 3.49 4.99
N PHE A 339 12.84 2.38 4.56
CA PHE A 339 11.42 2.26 4.22
C PHE A 339 10.72 1.20 5.06
N GLY A 340 9.49 1.47 5.48
CA GLY A 340 8.50 0.46 5.84
C GLY A 340 7.70 0.07 4.59
N VAL A 341 7.60 -1.22 4.27
CA VAL A 341 6.86 -1.72 3.11
C VAL A 341 5.96 -2.90 3.50
N ALA A 342 4.69 -2.59 3.70
CA ALA A 342 3.62 -3.58 3.89
C ALA A 342 3.10 -4.02 2.53
N TYR A 343 2.98 -5.33 2.29
CA TYR A 343 2.46 -5.84 1.00
C TYR A 343 1.43 -6.97 1.12
N ARG A 344 0.49 -6.99 0.16
CA ARG A 344 -0.51 -8.03 -0.04
C ARG A 344 -0.35 -8.69 -1.41
N ILE A 345 -0.66 -9.97 -1.47
CA ILE A 345 -0.62 -10.78 -2.69
C ILE A 345 -1.99 -11.45 -2.89
N GLU A 346 -2.79 -10.86 -3.77
CA GLU A 346 -4.15 -11.27 -4.08
C GLU A 346 -4.18 -12.12 -5.36
N GLY A 347 -5.34 -12.53 -5.88
CA GLY A 347 -5.40 -13.46 -7.03
C GLY A 347 -4.76 -12.86 -8.29
N ASP A 348 -5.24 -11.67 -8.62
CA ASP A 348 -5.04 -10.88 -9.83
C ASP A 348 -4.37 -9.52 -9.57
N ALA A 349 -4.27 -9.07 -8.31
CA ALA A 349 -3.60 -7.83 -7.92
C ALA A 349 -2.49 -8.03 -6.85
N LEU A 350 -1.65 -7.01 -6.71
CA LEU A 350 -0.66 -6.84 -5.64
C LEU A 350 -0.85 -5.45 -5.02
N HIS A 351 -0.85 -5.34 -3.69
CA HIS A 351 -1.02 -4.07 -2.98
C HIS A 351 0.18 -3.76 -2.10
N PHE A 352 0.63 -2.51 -2.10
CA PHE A 352 1.74 -2.03 -1.28
C PHE A 352 1.36 -0.74 -0.56
N ASN A 353 1.87 -0.59 0.66
CA ASN A 353 1.88 0.65 1.42
C ASN A 353 3.32 0.91 1.85
N VAL A 354 3.88 2.02 1.38
CA VAL A 354 5.31 2.37 1.45
C VAL A 354 5.44 3.66 2.27
N VAL A 355 6.21 3.60 3.35
CA VAL A 355 6.46 4.74 4.25
C VAL A 355 7.96 4.98 4.38
N SER A 356 8.40 6.24 4.40
CA SER A 356 9.81 6.63 4.65
C SER A 356 9.95 8.08 5.12
N ARG A 357 11.09 8.44 5.72
CA ARG A 357 11.41 9.85 6.05
C ARG A 357 11.96 10.61 4.84
N ARG A 358 11.07 11.05 3.95
CA ARG A 358 11.40 11.87 2.75
C ARG A 358 12.38 11.21 1.77
N MET A 359 12.35 9.88 1.66
CA MET A 359 13.21 9.13 0.73
C MET A 359 12.60 8.94 -0.67
N GLY A 360 11.39 9.44 -0.91
CA GLY A 360 10.64 9.27 -2.14
C GLY A 360 9.83 7.98 -2.14
N SER A 361 8.90 7.80 -1.20
CA SER A 361 8.00 6.62 -1.14
C SER A 361 7.27 6.40 -2.47
N ALA A 362 6.66 7.45 -3.04
CA ALA A 362 6.02 7.41 -4.36
C ALA A 362 7.00 7.11 -5.52
N ARG A 363 8.31 7.36 -5.36
CA ARG A 363 9.34 7.00 -6.36
C ARG A 363 9.67 5.51 -6.27
N LEU A 364 9.73 4.95 -5.05
CA LEU A 364 9.92 3.52 -4.86
C LEU A 364 8.71 2.74 -5.41
N CYS A 365 7.47 3.20 -5.19
CA CYS A 365 6.26 2.62 -5.80
C CYS A 365 6.36 2.55 -7.33
N ARG A 366 6.87 3.61 -8.00
CA ARG A 366 7.06 3.59 -9.47
C ARG A 366 8.11 2.56 -9.89
N TYR A 367 9.27 2.52 -9.25
CA TYR A 367 10.30 1.53 -9.56
C TYR A 367 9.87 0.09 -9.25
N LEU A 368 8.97 -0.10 -8.28
CA LEU A 368 8.38 -1.40 -7.93
C LEU A 368 7.37 -1.88 -8.96
N SER A 369 6.48 -0.99 -9.44
CA SER A 369 5.59 -1.29 -10.57
C SER A 369 6.41 -1.68 -11.82
N ASP A 370 7.44 -0.90 -12.14
CA ASP A 370 8.36 -1.20 -13.25
C ASP A 370 9.11 -2.54 -13.03
N ALA A 371 9.51 -2.87 -11.80
CA ALA A 371 10.21 -4.11 -11.48
C ALA A 371 9.31 -5.34 -11.62
N LEU A 372 8.07 -5.29 -11.11
CA LEU A 372 7.07 -6.34 -11.25
C LEU A 372 6.81 -6.67 -12.72
N THR A 373 6.60 -5.63 -13.54
CA THR A 373 6.39 -5.75 -14.99
C THR A 373 7.60 -6.34 -15.71
N ASP A 374 8.80 -5.79 -15.48
CA ASP A 374 10.01 -6.27 -16.14
C ASP A 374 10.30 -7.74 -15.75
N MET A 375 10.01 -8.14 -14.50
CA MET A 375 10.14 -9.52 -14.03
C MET A 375 9.14 -10.49 -14.64
N ARG A 376 7.85 -10.11 -14.77
CA ARG A 376 6.84 -10.92 -15.48
C ARG A 376 7.27 -11.13 -16.93
N PHE A 377 7.62 -10.03 -17.62
CA PHE A 377 8.05 -10.08 -19.02
C PHE A 377 9.27 -11.00 -19.19
N LEU A 378 10.28 -10.85 -18.33
CA LEU A 378 11.51 -11.63 -18.33
C LEU A 378 11.24 -13.14 -18.16
N LEU A 379 10.54 -13.55 -17.10
CA LEU A 379 10.29 -14.98 -16.85
C LEU A 379 9.42 -15.63 -17.93
N ALA A 380 8.48 -14.87 -18.52
CA ALA A 380 7.62 -15.35 -19.61
C ALA A 380 8.34 -15.44 -20.97
N ASN A 381 9.18 -14.47 -21.34
CA ASN A 381 9.70 -14.33 -22.71
C ASN A 381 11.18 -14.72 -22.89
N ALA A 382 11.95 -14.97 -21.82
CA ALA A 382 13.40 -15.19 -21.92
C ALA A 382 13.84 -16.42 -22.74
N HIS A 383 12.94 -17.37 -23.02
CA HIS A 383 13.21 -18.52 -23.89
C HIS A 383 13.00 -18.24 -25.38
N ARG A 384 12.46 -17.06 -25.73
CA ARG A 384 12.06 -16.66 -27.08
C ARG A 384 13.19 -15.91 -27.78
N GLN A 385 13.25 -15.99 -29.10
CA GLN A 385 14.29 -15.29 -29.86
C GLN A 385 14.01 -13.77 -29.91
N PRO A 386 15.03 -12.89 -29.82
CA PRO A 386 14.80 -11.44 -29.84
C PRO A 386 14.05 -10.92 -31.07
N HIS A 387 14.17 -11.61 -32.21
CA HIS A 387 13.47 -11.26 -33.44
C HIS A 387 11.97 -11.61 -33.43
N GLU A 388 11.56 -12.66 -32.71
CA GLU A 388 10.15 -13.05 -32.52
C GLU A 388 9.43 -11.96 -31.70
N ILE A 389 10.03 -11.62 -30.55
CA ILE A 389 9.56 -10.53 -29.67
C ILE A 389 9.51 -9.21 -30.44
N ARG A 390 10.52 -8.91 -31.27
CA ARG A 390 10.55 -7.67 -32.06
C ARG A 390 9.44 -7.63 -33.12
N ALA A 391 9.16 -8.75 -33.80
CA ALA A 391 8.12 -8.83 -34.82
C ALA A 391 6.72 -8.55 -34.23
N GLU A 392 6.42 -9.09 -33.04
CA GLU A 392 5.18 -8.80 -32.31
C GLU A 392 5.10 -7.34 -31.87
N VAL A 393 6.20 -6.80 -31.33
CA VAL A 393 6.30 -5.38 -30.94
C VAL A 393 6.00 -4.45 -32.12
N ASP A 394 6.61 -4.72 -33.28
CA ASP A 394 6.38 -3.93 -34.50
C ASP A 394 5.01 -4.18 -35.13
N ALA A 395 4.35 -5.31 -34.87
CA ALA A 395 2.98 -5.58 -35.31
C ALA A 395 1.97 -4.76 -34.50
N VAL A 396 2.02 -4.83 -33.16
CA VAL A 396 1.12 -4.07 -32.28
C VAL A 396 1.35 -2.56 -32.42
N ALA A 397 2.60 -2.11 -32.58
CA ALA A 397 2.90 -0.71 -32.86
C ALA A 397 2.23 -0.19 -34.14
N LYS A 398 2.12 -1.02 -35.20
CA LYS A 398 1.36 -0.69 -36.41
C LYS A 398 -0.14 -0.62 -36.14
N VAL A 399 -0.72 -1.58 -35.43
CA VAL A 399 -2.15 -1.58 -35.05
C VAL A 399 -2.51 -0.31 -34.27
N LEU A 400 -1.74 0.03 -33.24
CA LEU A 400 -1.94 1.25 -32.44
C LEU A 400 -1.74 2.54 -33.24
N THR A 401 -0.84 2.55 -34.22
CA THR A 401 -0.66 3.67 -35.14
C THR A 401 -1.88 3.82 -36.06
N SER A 402 -2.41 2.73 -36.60
CA SER A 402 -3.65 2.73 -37.39
C SER A 402 -4.85 3.24 -36.58
N ILE A 403 -5.01 2.81 -35.32
CA ILE A 403 -6.08 3.29 -34.43
C ILE A 403 -5.96 4.81 -34.17
N LYS A 404 -4.74 5.33 -33.96
CA LYS A 404 -4.50 6.78 -33.84
C LYS A 404 -4.81 7.54 -35.13
N LEU A 405 -4.48 6.99 -36.30
CA LEU A 405 -4.80 7.62 -37.59
C LEU A 405 -6.32 7.61 -37.92
N LEU A 406 -7.03 6.55 -37.52
CA LEU A 406 -8.49 6.46 -37.66
C LEU A 406 -9.20 7.49 -36.77
N SER A 407 -8.76 7.63 -35.51
CA SER A 407 -9.31 8.63 -34.58
C SER A 407 -8.95 10.08 -34.93
N ALA A 408 -7.86 10.31 -35.66
CA ALA A 408 -7.40 11.64 -36.11
C ALA A 408 -7.98 12.10 -37.46
N SER A 409 -8.84 11.32 -38.12
CA SER A 409 -9.36 11.65 -39.45
C SER A 409 -10.41 12.78 -39.41
N PRO A 410 -10.25 13.89 -40.18
CA PRO A 410 -11.20 15.00 -40.14
C PRO A 410 -12.61 14.60 -40.59
N ARG A 411 -13.63 14.97 -39.80
CA ARG A 411 -15.04 14.78 -40.19
C ARG A 411 -15.35 15.62 -41.44
N ARG A 412 -15.56 14.93 -42.56
CA ARG A 412 -15.91 15.55 -43.85
C ARG A 412 -17.31 16.19 -43.74
N PRO A 413 -17.51 17.45 -44.13
CA PRO A 413 -18.85 18.03 -44.17
C PRO A 413 -19.70 17.31 -45.23
N LEU A 414 -20.95 16.99 -44.89
CA LEU A 414 -21.89 16.35 -45.81
C LEU A 414 -22.55 17.40 -46.72
N SER A 415 -22.49 17.17 -48.02
CA SER A 415 -23.25 17.95 -49.00
C SER A 415 -24.76 17.70 -48.84
N PRO A 416 -25.63 18.72 -48.98
CA PRO A 416 -27.07 18.54 -48.86
C PRO A 416 -27.65 17.72 -50.02
N VAL A 417 -28.61 16.85 -49.72
CA VAL A 417 -29.36 16.06 -50.70
C VAL A 417 -30.53 16.89 -51.25
N SER A 418 -30.68 16.91 -52.57
CA SER A 418 -31.74 17.62 -53.28
C SER A 418 -33.08 16.87 -53.23
N THR A 419 -34.16 17.56 -52.82
CA THR A 419 -35.55 17.11 -52.96
C THR A 419 -36.22 17.71 -54.20
N PRO A 420 -37.16 17.00 -54.87
CA PRO A 420 -37.98 17.54 -55.95
C PRO A 420 -39.13 18.43 -55.41
N ALA A 421 -39.64 19.34 -56.23
CA ALA A 421 -40.51 20.43 -55.79
C ALA A 421 -41.98 20.33 -56.27
N SER A 422 -42.88 20.82 -55.43
CA SER A 422 -44.17 21.44 -55.80
C SER A 422 -44.53 22.50 -54.73
N ALA A 423 -45.34 23.50 -55.09
CA ALA A 423 -45.51 24.76 -54.34
C ALA A 423 -46.97 25.26 -54.45
N PRO A 424 -47.37 26.50 -54.06
CA PRO A 424 -46.71 27.51 -53.18
C PRO A 424 -47.66 28.16 -52.11
N SER A 425 -47.12 28.94 -51.16
CA SER A 425 -47.71 30.24 -50.72
C SER A 425 -46.84 31.08 -49.75
N SER A 426 -46.93 32.40 -49.91
CA SER A 426 -46.56 33.56 -49.04
C SER A 426 -45.73 33.42 -47.74
N SER A 427 -44.63 34.20 -47.68
CA SER A 427 -43.82 34.64 -46.50
C SER A 427 -44.47 35.81 -45.71
N PRO A 428 -43.83 36.53 -44.75
CA PRO A 428 -42.58 36.33 -43.95
C PRO A 428 -42.81 36.27 -42.39
N VAL A 429 -42.00 35.62 -41.52
CA VAL A 429 -40.65 35.95 -40.94
C VAL A 429 -40.67 37.17 -39.96
N PRO A 430 -39.95 37.21 -38.81
CA PRO A 430 -39.06 36.24 -38.10
C PRO A 430 -39.64 35.81 -36.70
N GLU A 431 -39.01 35.59 -35.52
CA GLU A 431 -37.61 35.65 -34.96
C GLU A 431 -37.39 34.58 -33.82
N PRO A 432 -36.54 34.65 -32.74
CA PRO A 432 -35.49 33.63 -32.60
C PRO A 432 -35.36 32.80 -31.29
N GLU A 433 -34.54 31.75 -31.39
CA GLU A 433 -33.62 31.11 -30.40
C GLU A 433 -34.09 30.55 -29.04
N SER A 434 -33.80 29.25 -28.83
CA SER A 434 -32.95 28.78 -27.71
C SER A 434 -32.25 27.45 -28.08
N THR A 435 -31.13 27.13 -27.41
CA THR A 435 -30.30 25.94 -27.64
C THR A 435 -30.61 24.78 -26.69
N ALA A 436 -30.35 23.53 -27.11
CA ALA A 436 -30.38 22.34 -26.25
C ALA A 436 -29.26 21.33 -26.61
N ASP A 437 -28.83 20.54 -25.63
CA ASP A 437 -27.63 19.69 -25.65
C ASP A 437 -27.73 18.40 -26.48
N ALA A 438 -26.58 17.72 -26.63
CA ALA A 438 -26.46 16.38 -27.19
C ALA A 438 -25.87 15.39 -26.17
N ASP A 439 -26.52 14.24 -26.02
CA ASP A 439 -26.30 13.21 -25.00
C ASP A 439 -24.91 12.49 -25.10
N PRO A 440 -24.14 12.39 -24.01
CA PRO A 440 -22.86 11.65 -23.98
C PRO A 440 -22.99 10.12 -24.03
N PHE A 441 -24.19 9.54 -23.86
CA PHE A 441 -24.41 8.08 -23.84
C PHE A 441 -24.95 7.48 -25.15
N ARG A 442 -24.72 8.14 -26.29
CA ARG A 442 -25.13 7.61 -27.60
C ARG A 442 -24.46 6.24 -27.89
N ALA A 443 -25.27 5.21 -28.12
CA ALA A 443 -24.82 3.91 -28.59
C ALA A 443 -24.03 3.99 -29.91
N PRO A 444 -22.96 3.18 -30.09
CA PRO A 444 -22.09 3.25 -31.27
C PRO A 444 -22.84 2.94 -32.56
N THR A 445 -22.45 3.60 -33.65
CA THR A 445 -23.01 3.31 -34.98
C THR A 445 -22.58 1.94 -35.46
N ALA A 446 -23.32 1.35 -36.41
CA ALA A 446 -22.98 0.06 -37.01
C ALA A 446 -21.56 0.03 -37.64
N ALA A 447 -21.02 1.19 -38.07
CA ALA A 447 -19.66 1.30 -38.57
C ALA A 447 -18.62 1.27 -37.42
N GLU A 448 -18.85 2.00 -36.34
CA GLU A 448 -17.99 1.98 -35.14
C GLU A 448 -18.01 0.59 -34.47
N ALA A 449 -19.18 -0.04 -34.39
CA ALA A 449 -19.34 -1.40 -33.91
C ALA A 449 -18.62 -2.41 -34.81
N ALA A 450 -18.72 -2.30 -36.15
CA ALA A 450 -18.00 -3.17 -37.08
C ALA A 450 -16.47 -2.99 -37.00
N VAL A 451 -15.98 -1.76 -36.84
CA VAL A 451 -14.55 -1.49 -36.64
C VAL A 451 -14.07 -2.05 -35.29
N ALA A 452 -14.83 -1.87 -34.21
CA ALA A 452 -14.51 -2.48 -32.92
C ALA A 452 -14.47 -4.01 -33.00
N HIS A 453 -15.45 -4.63 -33.68
CA HIS A 453 -15.52 -6.09 -33.84
C HIS A 453 -14.39 -6.64 -34.74
N ALA A 454 -13.92 -5.86 -35.72
CA ALA A 454 -12.76 -6.19 -36.54
C ALA A 454 -11.44 -6.02 -35.79
N VAL A 455 -11.29 -4.95 -34.98
CA VAL A 455 -10.11 -4.72 -34.14
C VAL A 455 -9.99 -5.82 -33.07
N VAL A 456 -11.08 -6.15 -32.36
CA VAL A 456 -11.12 -7.32 -31.46
C VAL A 456 -10.79 -8.60 -32.23
N GLY A 457 -11.38 -8.81 -33.42
CA GLY A 457 -11.11 -9.96 -34.27
C GLY A 457 -9.70 -10.05 -34.88
N GLU A 458 -8.87 -9.01 -34.81
CA GLU A 458 -7.43 -9.07 -35.11
C GLU A 458 -6.57 -9.18 -33.85
N LEU A 459 -6.97 -8.57 -32.72
CA LEU A 459 -6.31 -8.74 -31.43
C LEU A 459 -6.43 -10.18 -30.92
N ASP A 460 -7.61 -10.80 -31.03
CA ASP A 460 -7.87 -12.23 -30.71
C ASP A 460 -7.07 -13.21 -31.59
N ARG A 461 -6.48 -12.73 -32.70
CA ARG A 461 -5.62 -13.52 -33.60
C ARG A 461 -4.13 -13.39 -33.30
N LEU A 462 -3.73 -12.43 -32.46
CA LEU A 462 -2.39 -12.38 -31.90
C LEU A 462 -2.30 -13.36 -30.72
N PRO A 463 -1.27 -14.21 -30.63
CA PRO A 463 -1.19 -15.20 -29.58
C PRO A 463 -0.96 -14.54 -28.21
N SER A 464 -1.99 -14.55 -27.37
CA SER A 464 -2.03 -14.10 -25.96
C SER A 464 -2.06 -12.58 -25.68
N ASN A 465 -3.04 -12.18 -24.86
CA ASN A 465 -3.23 -10.81 -24.35
C ASN A 465 -2.07 -10.31 -23.47
N GLU A 466 -1.19 -11.21 -23.00
CA GLU A 466 -0.03 -10.89 -22.17
C GLU A 466 0.99 -10.02 -22.93
N ILE A 467 1.11 -10.21 -24.25
CA ILE A 467 1.96 -9.41 -25.13
C ILE A 467 1.42 -7.98 -25.30
N ILE A 468 0.09 -7.82 -25.42
CA ILE A 468 -0.56 -6.50 -25.55
C ILE A 468 -0.25 -5.64 -24.31
N CYS A 469 -0.42 -6.20 -23.12
CA CYS A 469 -0.15 -5.51 -21.84
C CYS A 469 1.32 -5.05 -21.73
N ALA A 470 2.29 -5.91 -22.09
CA ALA A 470 3.71 -5.55 -22.15
C ALA A 470 4.03 -4.43 -23.16
N LEU A 471 3.24 -4.34 -24.23
CA LEU A 471 3.37 -3.35 -25.29
C LEU A 471 2.73 -2.01 -24.95
N GLU A 472 1.54 -1.99 -24.36
CA GLU A 472 0.91 -0.78 -23.83
C GLU A 472 1.81 -0.11 -22.78
N MET A 473 2.50 -0.88 -21.94
CA MET A 473 3.49 -0.34 -20.99
C MET A 473 4.74 0.21 -21.67
N ARG A 474 5.32 -0.48 -22.67
CA ARG A 474 6.46 0.06 -23.43
C ARG A 474 6.09 1.33 -24.20
N LEU A 475 4.91 1.39 -24.82
CA LEU A 475 4.40 2.60 -25.44
C LEU A 475 4.07 3.69 -24.42
N SER A 476 3.57 3.35 -23.23
CA SER A 476 3.30 4.33 -22.16
C SER A 476 4.58 4.87 -21.52
N ARG A 477 5.66 4.07 -21.41
CA ARG A 477 7.00 4.57 -21.05
C ARG A 477 7.51 5.50 -22.16
N PHE A 478 7.51 5.03 -23.42
CA PHE A 478 7.93 5.83 -24.58
C PHE A 478 7.16 7.14 -24.74
N MET A 479 5.84 7.17 -24.51
CA MET A 479 5.04 8.41 -24.58
C MET A 479 5.33 9.35 -23.41
N ARG A 480 5.51 8.83 -22.18
CA ARG A 480 5.87 9.67 -21.01
C ARG A 480 7.28 10.27 -21.16
N GLU A 481 8.24 9.50 -21.64
CA GLU A 481 9.59 9.98 -21.94
C GLU A 481 9.58 10.95 -23.15
N SER A 482 8.82 10.65 -24.21
CA SER A 482 8.77 11.48 -25.43
C SER A 482 7.99 12.79 -25.29
N LEU A 483 7.13 12.95 -24.27
CA LEU A 483 6.43 14.21 -24.01
C LEU A 483 7.24 15.17 -23.12
N SER A 484 8.29 14.68 -22.45
CA SER A 484 9.17 15.51 -21.61
C SER A 484 10.09 16.46 -22.39
N TRP A 485 10.35 16.18 -23.68
CA TRP A 485 11.14 17.06 -24.57
C TRP A 485 10.28 17.93 -25.50
N ALA A 486 8.95 17.78 -25.46
CA ALA A 486 8.03 18.35 -26.45
C ALA A 486 7.42 19.72 -26.07
N LEU A 487 7.79 20.31 -24.93
CA LEU A 487 7.40 21.66 -24.52
C LEU A 487 8.60 22.62 -24.63
N PRO A 488 8.57 23.61 -25.55
CA PRO A 488 9.52 24.71 -25.53
C PRO A 488 9.40 25.51 -24.22
N SER A 489 10.52 25.99 -23.70
CA SER A 489 10.53 26.97 -22.61
C SER A 489 9.90 28.28 -23.09
N ALA A 490 8.68 28.56 -22.64
CA ALA A 490 8.08 29.89 -22.78
C ALA A 490 8.82 30.87 -21.85
N THR A 491 9.11 32.06 -22.38
CA THR A 491 9.67 33.23 -21.67
C THR A 491 8.59 33.99 -20.93
#